data_AF-A0A1G7MIF7-F1
#
_entry.id   AF-A0A1G7MIF7-F1
#
_cell.length_a   1.000
_cell.length_b   1.000
_cell.length_c   1.000
_cell.angle_alpha   90.00
_cell.angle_beta   90.00
_cell.angle_gamma   90.00
#
_symmetry.space_group_name_H-M   'P 1'
#
loop_
_entity.id
_entity.type
_entity.pdbx_description
1 polymer ?
#
loop_
_entity_poly.entity_id
_entity_poly.type
_entity_poly.pdbx_seq_one_letter_code
_entity_poly.pdbx_strand_id
1 'polypeptide(L)'
;MFRRFFFCCFLAASLVFGQNTLSNDNDYNKKKSEELASLAVSYFKNNDLKKSTELLFKAKEYAEKTDDYALIARMNGSIAHQYVQLNLNDKAKFYLDNAIKQINRLPEGDKKKLLKTLSYLEIGNIDFDEENYQKASDYYKRSLREIELVKNPDEQSIYHHRRSLYNIGNSYYYIKNDSAEIYLNKALAIKSNYNKEINYFIYNALSQVYAGRKEYQRAIDTLKIVLKHKNDLDTRLLSDVYYNLSQDYKALNDQYQYSLYNEEFIKLNRSIRESEMKAISSAINAEQKDYKDAISDADSSKKNIVIISTAFVFVLACAIIFLLYRRKKERKVFENIITKLESDKIISAENKLEPAVEVQKDSPVQIPNSVEQDILEKLQKFEESEKFTNSKLTIASLALQLKTNTSYLSEVINKYKGKNFNTYINEMRIAYICQKIYNHKEYQNYKISYLAEECGFASHSSFATVFRNITGISPSVFIREASKNQSS
;
A
#
# COMPACT_ATOMS: atom_id res chain seq x y z
N MET A 1 27.77 -32.72 -14.33
CA MET A 1 26.96 -33.91 -14.65
C MET A 1 25.50 -33.54 -14.39
N PHE A 2 24.71 -33.45 -15.47
CA PHE A 2 23.24 -33.34 -15.65
C PHE A 2 22.34 -32.99 -14.43
N ARG A 3 21.55 -31.90 -14.36
CA ARG A 3 20.50 -31.24 -15.21
C ARG A 3 19.10 -31.92 -15.15
N ARG A 4 18.06 -31.09 -14.87
CA ARG A 4 16.58 -31.22 -15.09
C ARG A 4 15.72 -31.59 -13.87
N PHE A 5 14.43 -31.24 -13.72
CA PHE A 5 13.48 -30.16 -14.11
C PHE A 5 12.06 -30.69 -13.69
N PHE A 6 11.10 -29.80 -13.41
CA PHE A 6 9.61 -29.98 -13.38
C PHE A 6 8.83 -30.32 -12.08
N PHE A 7 7.53 -30.00 -12.17
CA PHE A 7 6.58 -29.33 -11.25
C PHE A 7 5.22 -30.09 -11.26
N CYS A 8 4.29 -29.77 -10.33
CA CYS A 8 2.81 -30.08 -10.25
C CYS A 8 2.36 -31.45 -9.65
N CYS A 9 1.66 -31.51 -8.49
CA CYS A 9 0.19 -31.37 -8.20
C CYS A 9 -0.66 -32.60 -8.64
N PHE A 10 -1.65 -33.21 -7.94
CA PHE A 10 -2.51 -32.89 -6.76
C PHE A 10 -3.35 -34.15 -6.36
N LEU A 11 -3.79 -34.28 -5.07
CA LEU A 11 -5.02 -34.92 -4.49
C LEU A 11 -5.33 -36.43 -4.76
N ALA A 12 -5.83 -37.29 -3.84
CA ALA A 12 -6.36 -37.16 -2.49
C ALA A 12 -6.32 -38.53 -1.77
N ALA A 13 -5.83 -38.55 -0.52
CA ALA A 13 -6.20 -39.53 0.51
C ALA A 13 -6.32 -38.77 1.84
N SER A 14 -7.23 -37.81 1.83
CA SER A 14 -7.64 -36.96 2.96
C SER A 14 -8.74 -37.66 3.73
N LEU A 15 -8.48 -37.99 5.01
CA LEU A 15 -9.45 -37.92 6.12
C LEU A 15 -8.85 -38.34 7.47
N VAL A 16 -7.71 -39.05 7.52
CA VAL A 16 -7.12 -39.51 8.80
C VAL A 16 -5.93 -38.66 9.29
N PHE A 17 -5.27 -37.89 8.41
CA PHE A 17 -4.14 -37.03 8.83
C PHE A 17 -4.56 -35.69 9.44
N GLY A 18 -5.75 -35.18 9.14
CA GLY A 18 -6.18 -33.85 9.58
C GLY A 18 -6.33 -33.71 11.10
N GLN A 19 -6.89 -34.71 11.78
CA GLN A 19 -7.07 -34.65 13.24
C GLN A 19 -5.76 -34.77 14.01
N ASN A 20 -4.84 -35.64 13.55
CA ASN A 20 -3.53 -35.79 14.21
C ASN A 20 -2.62 -34.57 13.98
N THR A 21 -2.60 -33.97 12.79
CA THR A 21 -1.83 -32.74 12.55
C THR A 21 -2.42 -31.53 13.27
N LEU A 22 -3.76 -31.36 13.25
CA LEU A 22 -4.43 -30.28 14.01
C LEU A 22 -4.23 -30.42 15.52
N SER A 23 -4.27 -31.64 16.08
CA SER A 23 -4.01 -31.86 17.51
C SER A 23 -2.56 -31.56 17.88
N ASN A 24 -1.60 -31.95 17.04
CA ASN A 24 -0.17 -31.68 17.26
C ASN A 24 0.15 -30.18 17.14
N ASP A 25 -0.47 -29.48 16.19
CA ASP A 25 -0.29 -28.03 16.04
C ASP A 25 -0.95 -27.27 17.20
N ASN A 26 -2.13 -27.70 17.67
CA ASN A 26 -2.81 -27.11 18.81
C ASN A 26 -1.99 -27.27 20.11
N ASP A 27 -1.48 -28.47 20.38
CA ASP A 27 -0.64 -28.74 21.56
C ASP A 27 0.70 -28.00 21.50
N TYR A 28 1.31 -27.92 20.32
CA TYR A 28 2.51 -27.12 20.10
C TYR A 28 2.28 -25.63 20.39
N ASN A 29 1.24 -25.05 19.79
CA ASN A 29 0.90 -23.63 19.94
C ASN A 29 0.55 -23.31 21.40
N LYS A 30 -0.21 -24.19 22.06
CA LYS A 30 -0.50 -24.09 23.49
C LYS A 30 0.78 -24.06 24.31
N LYS A 31 1.62 -25.10 24.21
CA LYS A 31 2.88 -25.18 24.97
C LYS A 31 3.75 -23.94 24.74
N LYS A 32 3.86 -23.49 23.49
CA LYS A 32 4.66 -22.32 23.13
C LYS A 32 4.13 -21.03 23.77
N SER A 33 2.82 -20.85 23.78
CA SER A 33 2.16 -19.74 24.46
C SER A 33 2.48 -19.73 25.96
N GLU A 34 2.39 -20.88 26.63
CA GLU A 34 2.64 -20.99 28.07
C GLU A 34 4.10 -20.76 28.45
N GLU A 35 5.05 -21.24 27.64
CA GLU A 35 6.48 -20.97 27.81
C GLU A 35 6.79 -19.47 27.70
N LEU A 36 6.25 -18.81 26.67
CA LEU A 36 6.44 -17.38 26.45
C LEU A 36 5.80 -16.54 27.57
N ALA A 37 4.59 -16.91 28.01
CA ALA A 37 3.92 -16.24 29.12
C ALA A 37 4.69 -16.41 30.44
N SER A 38 5.23 -17.60 30.70
CA SER A 38 6.06 -17.85 31.90
C SER A 38 7.33 -17.01 31.88
N LEU A 39 7.98 -16.91 30.72
CA LEU A 39 9.15 -16.05 30.54
C LEU A 39 8.77 -14.56 30.71
N ALA A 40 7.63 -14.15 30.18
CA ALA A 40 7.12 -12.79 30.36
C ALA A 40 6.94 -12.43 31.85
N VAL A 41 6.39 -13.35 32.66
CA VAL A 41 6.26 -13.18 34.11
C VAL A 41 7.63 -13.02 34.78
N SER A 42 8.65 -13.77 34.34
CA SER A 42 10.01 -13.62 34.88
C SER A 42 10.59 -12.23 34.59
N TYR A 43 10.42 -11.72 33.37
CA TYR A 43 10.88 -10.37 33.03
C TYR A 43 10.10 -9.29 33.76
N PHE A 44 8.80 -9.47 33.96
CA PHE A 44 7.96 -8.58 34.76
C PHE A 44 8.49 -8.46 36.20
N LYS A 45 8.77 -9.60 36.85
CA LYS A 45 9.33 -9.62 38.21
C LYS A 45 10.70 -8.94 38.32
N ASN A 46 11.49 -8.97 37.25
CA ASN A 46 12.78 -8.28 37.18
C ASN A 46 12.65 -6.81 36.73
N ASN A 47 11.43 -6.26 36.74
CA ASN A 47 11.10 -4.91 36.32
C ASN A 47 11.47 -4.57 34.85
N ASP A 48 11.67 -5.59 34.01
CA ASP A 48 11.83 -5.43 32.54
C ASP A 48 10.47 -5.56 31.87
N LEU A 49 9.67 -4.51 32.06
CA LEU A 49 8.31 -4.42 31.52
C LEU A 49 8.31 -4.47 29.99
N LYS A 50 9.31 -3.88 29.34
CA LYS A 50 9.48 -3.92 27.88
C LYS A 50 9.51 -5.36 27.36
N LYS A 51 10.44 -6.16 27.87
CA LYS A 51 10.60 -7.54 27.39
C LYS A 51 9.41 -8.39 27.76
N SER A 52 8.83 -8.15 28.93
CA SER A 52 7.63 -8.83 29.39
C SER A 52 6.46 -8.61 28.42
N THR A 53 6.19 -7.36 28.03
CA THR A 53 5.10 -7.03 27.10
C THR A 53 5.31 -7.68 25.74
N GLU A 54 6.51 -7.58 25.15
CA GLU A 54 6.83 -8.22 23.87
C GLU A 54 6.57 -9.74 23.87
N LEU A 55 6.88 -10.41 24.99
CA LEU A 55 6.67 -11.85 25.13
C LEU A 55 5.19 -12.20 25.31
N LEU A 56 4.41 -11.39 26.02
CA LEU A 56 2.97 -11.60 26.15
C LEU A 56 2.24 -11.48 24.81
N PHE A 57 2.62 -10.51 23.97
CA PHE A 57 2.05 -10.38 22.62
C PHE A 57 2.31 -11.63 21.78
N LYS A 58 3.55 -12.13 21.78
CA LYS A 58 3.88 -13.40 21.12
C LYS A 58 3.12 -14.58 21.71
N ALA A 59 3.00 -14.64 23.04
CA ALA A 59 2.24 -15.70 23.71
C ALA A 59 0.76 -15.67 23.29
N LYS A 60 0.17 -14.49 23.13
CA LYS A 60 -1.18 -14.28 22.60
C LYS A 60 -1.32 -14.79 21.17
N GLU A 61 -0.39 -14.45 20.27
CA GLU A 61 -0.42 -14.93 18.88
C GLU A 61 -0.46 -16.47 18.79
N TYR A 62 0.30 -17.16 19.65
CA TYR A 62 0.25 -18.61 19.74
C TYR A 62 -1.05 -19.12 20.37
N ALA A 63 -1.56 -18.45 21.40
CA ALA A 63 -2.84 -18.82 22.01
C ALA A 63 -4.02 -18.69 21.03
N GLU A 64 -4.03 -17.66 20.18
CA GLU A 64 -5.10 -17.41 19.19
C GLU A 64 -5.13 -18.45 18.06
N LYS A 65 -4.07 -19.26 17.92
CA LYS A 65 -4.01 -20.43 17.02
C LYS A 65 -4.54 -21.72 17.66
N THR A 66 -5.04 -21.64 18.89
CA THR A 66 -5.61 -22.76 19.64
C THR A 66 -7.12 -22.61 19.79
N ASP A 67 -7.80 -23.71 20.11
CA ASP A 67 -9.21 -23.69 20.55
C ASP A 67 -9.35 -23.57 22.09
N ASP A 68 -8.28 -23.27 22.82
CA ASP A 68 -8.29 -23.14 24.29
C ASP A 68 -8.71 -21.71 24.69
N TYR A 69 -10.03 -21.49 24.80
CA TYR A 69 -10.59 -20.20 25.19
C TYR A 69 -10.05 -19.68 26.53
N ALA A 70 -9.67 -20.57 27.45
CA ALA A 70 -9.12 -20.15 28.73
C ALA A 70 -7.67 -19.66 28.59
N LEU A 71 -6.88 -20.27 27.71
CA LEU A 71 -5.55 -19.79 27.37
C LEU A 71 -5.63 -18.42 26.70
N ILE A 72 -6.52 -18.25 25.72
CA ILE A 72 -6.74 -16.96 25.04
C ILE A 72 -7.20 -15.90 26.03
N ALA A 73 -8.15 -16.24 26.92
CA ALA A 73 -8.61 -15.35 27.99
C ALA A 73 -7.46 -14.94 28.91
N ARG A 74 -6.61 -15.89 29.32
CA ARG A 74 -5.46 -15.64 30.19
C ARG A 74 -4.46 -14.69 29.52
N MET A 75 -4.13 -14.89 28.24
CA MET A 75 -3.19 -14.03 27.53
C MET A 75 -3.72 -12.60 27.40
N ASN A 76 -4.98 -12.44 27.01
CA ASN A 76 -5.62 -11.12 26.94
C ASN A 76 -5.70 -10.46 28.33
N GLY A 77 -6.06 -11.21 29.38
CA GLY A 77 -6.07 -10.71 30.75
C GLY A 77 -4.69 -10.29 31.26
N SER A 78 -3.63 -11.04 30.93
CA SER A 78 -2.25 -10.70 31.30
C SER A 78 -1.77 -9.43 30.58
N ILE A 79 -2.12 -9.25 29.29
CA ILE A 79 -1.80 -8.03 28.55
C ILE A 79 -2.56 -6.84 29.14
N ALA A 80 -3.84 -7.02 29.46
CA ALA A 80 -4.63 -5.98 30.11
C ALA A 80 -4.03 -5.57 31.46
N HIS A 81 -3.65 -6.55 32.29
CA HIS A 81 -2.97 -6.30 33.56
C HIS A 81 -1.71 -5.44 33.38
N GLN A 82 -0.89 -5.72 32.36
CA GLN A 82 0.28 -4.87 32.08
C GLN A 82 -0.11 -3.46 31.66
N TYR A 83 -1.14 -3.29 30.83
CA TYR A 83 -1.60 -1.96 30.45
C TYR A 83 -2.16 -1.16 31.62
N VAL A 84 -2.84 -1.80 32.57
CA VAL A 84 -3.24 -1.16 33.85
C VAL A 84 -2.00 -0.67 34.60
N GLN A 85 -0.97 -1.51 34.75
CA GLN A 85 0.28 -1.11 35.43
C GLN A 85 1.05 0.03 34.74
N LEU A 86 0.74 0.31 33.47
CA LEU A 86 1.31 1.41 32.69
C LEU A 86 0.38 2.62 32.60
N ASN A 87 -0.75 2.64 33.33
CA ASN A 87 -1.79 3.66 33.28
C ASN A 87 -2.39 3.86 31.86
N LEU A 88 -2.44 2.79 31.06
CA LEU A 88 -3.00 2.79 29.70
C LEU A 88 -4.40 2.14 29.70
N ASN A 89 -5.32 2.74 30.46
CA ASN A 89 -6.62 2.16 30.80
C ASN A 89 -7.50 1.85 29.59
N ASP A 90 -7.50 2.69 28.55
CA ASP A 90 -8.29 2.41 27.33
C ASP A 90 -7.83 1.14 26.62
N LYS A 91 -6.51 0.90 26.57
CA LYS A 91 -5.95 -0.32 26.01
C LYS A 91 -6.26 -1.52 26.91
N ALA A 92 -6.12 -1.35 28.22
CA ALA A 92 -6.46 -2.40 29.18
C ALA A 92 -7.92 -2.87 29.02
N LYS A 93 -8.87 -1.93 28.88
CA LYS A 93 -10.30 -2.22 28.64
C LYS A 93 -10.50 -3.07 27.38
N PHE A 94 -9.85 -2.73 26.27
CA PHE A 94 -9.93 -3.51 25.03
C PHE A 94 -9.52 -4.98 25.22
N TYR A 95 -8.37 -5.23 25.86
CA TYR A 95 -7.91 -6.60 26.11
C TYR A 95 -8.76 -7.32 27.17
N LEU A 96 -9.28 -6.62 28.17
CA LEU A 96 -10.24 -7.18 29.14
C LEU A 96 -11.54 -7.62 28.46
N ASP A 97 -12.09 -6.83 27.55
CA ASP A 97 -13.29 -7.19 26.81
C ASP A 97 -13.08 -8.46 25.98
N ASN A 98 -11.91 -8.58 25.34
CA ASN A 98 -11.53 -9.79 24.62
C ASN A 98 -11.37 -10.99 25.55
N ALA A 99 -10.78 -10.81 26.73
CA ALA A 99 -10.69 -11.87 27.74
C ALA A 99 -12.08 -12.32 28.20
N ILE A 100 -12.97 -11.40 28.54
CA ILE A 100 -14.34 -11.68 29.01
C ILE A 100 -15.16 -12.40 27.95
N LYS A 101 -15.04 -12.00 26.67
CA LYS A 101 -15.67 -12.72 25.55
C LYS A 101 -15.27 -14.19 25.53
N GLN A 102 -13.99 -14.52 25.75
CA GLN A 102 -13.54 -15.91 25.80
C GLN A 102 -13.97 -16.62 27.09
N ILE A 103 -13.93 -15.94 28.24
CA ILE A 103 -14.40 -16.49 29.53
C ILE A 103 -15.87 -16.91 29.45
N ASN A 104 -16.71 -16.13 28.78
CA ASN A 104 -18.14 -16.44 28.63
C ASN A 104 -18.39 -17.74 27.83
N ARG A 105 -17.43 -18.18 27.00
CA ARG A 105 -17.50 -19.43 26.24
C ARG A 105 -17.08 -20.66 27.06
N LEU A 106 -16.49 -20.46 28.23
CA LEU A 106 -16.07 -21.56 29.09
C LEU A 106 -17.27 -22.19 29.82
N PRO A 107 -17.24 -23.52 30.05
CA PRO A 107 -18.20 -24.18 30.93
C PRO A 107 -18.05 -23.65 32.36
N GLU A 108 -19.12 -23.76 33.15
CA GLU A 108 -19.08 -23.41 34.57
C GLU A 108 -18.10 -24.32 35.32
N GLY A 109 -17.24 -23.72 36.14
CA GLY A 109 -16.19 -24.43 36.85
C GLY A 109 -15.16 -23.50 37.48
N ASP A 110 -14.21 -24.05 38.22
CA ASP A 110 -13.21 -23.27 38.97
C ASP A 110 -12.34 -22.41 38.04
N LYS A 111 -11.96 -22.93 36.86
CA LYS A 111 -11.19 -22.17 35.85
C LYS A 111 -11.90 -20.90 35.40
N LYS A 112 -13.22 -20.97 35.15
CA LYS A 112 -14.03 -19.81 34.74
C LYS A 112 -14.13 -18.78 35.87
N LYS A 113 -14.36 -19.24 37.10
CA LYS A 113 -14.43 -18.38 38.30
C LYS A 113 -13.11 -17.65 38.55
N LEU A 114 -11.98 -18.35 38.43
CA LEU A 114 -10.65 -17.76 38.60
C LEU A 114 -10.40 -16.68 37.53
N LEU A 115 -10.72 -16.96 36.26
CA LEU A 115 -10.55 -15.95 35.20
C LEU A 115 -11.48 -14.74 35.38
N LYS A 116 -12.73 -14.94 35.81
CA LYS A 116 -13.63 -13.83 36.18
C LYS A 116 -13.08 -13.01 37.36
N THR A 117 -12.54 -13.69 38.39
CA THR A 117 -11.91 -13.05 39.55
C THR A 117 -10.82 -12.09 39.10
N LEU A 118 -9.92 -12.56 38.22
CA LEU A 118 -8.84 -11.76 37.64
C LEU A 118 -9.38 -10.58 36.81
N SER A 119 -10.35 -10.81 35.92
CA SER A 119 -10.93 -9.74 35.12
C SER A 119 -11.62 -8.68 35.97
N TYR A 120 -12.35 -9.06 37.02
CA TYR A 120 -12.97 -8.11 37.94
C TYR A 120 -11.96 -7.35 38.79
N LEU A 121 -10.82 -7.95 39.15
CA LEU A 121 -9.73 -7.23 39.79
C LEU A 121 -9.17 -6.15 38.87
N GLU A 122 -8.90 -6.47 37.60
CA GLU A 122 -8.34 -5.47 36.67
C GLU A 122 -9.35 -4.38 36.29
N ILE A 123 -10.64 -4.71 36.11
CA ILE A 123 -11.68 -3.68 35.92
C ILE A 123 -11.76 -2.78 37.16
N GLY A 124 -11.73 -3.37 38.35
CA GLY A 124 -11.71 -2.60 39.60
C GLY A 124 -10.48 -1.69 39.68
N ASN A 125 -9.31 -2.15 39.25
CA ASN A 125 -8.08 -1.35 39.20
C ASN A 125 -8.25 -0.16 38.25
N ILE A 126 -8.79 -0.37 37.05
CA ILE A 126 -9.06 0.70 36.07
C ILE A 126 -10.00 1.76 36.67
N ASP A 127 -11.11 1.32 37.28
CA ASP A 127 -12.04 2.24 37.94
C ASP A 127 -11.37 2.96 39.12
N PHE A 128 -10.45 2.30 39.84
CA PHE A 128 -9.69 2.91 40.94
C PHE A 128 -8.72 3.99 40.45
N ASP A 129 -8.00 3.73 39.35
CA ASP A 129 -7.08 4.69 38.72
C ASP A 129 -7.84 5.90 38.15
N GLU A 130 -9.09 5.72 37.73
CA GLU A 130 -10.03 6.79 37.33
C GLU A 130 -10.73 7.46 38.53
N GLU A 131 -10.29 7.19 39.75
CA GLU A 131 -10.84 7.71 41.01
C GLU A 131 -12.33 7.35 41.25
N ASN A 132 -12.88 6.38 40.51
CA ASN A 132 -14.22 5.84 40.67
C ASN A 132 -14.27 4.78 41.79
N TYR A 133 -13.80 5.13 42.99
CA TYR A 133 -13.55 4.21 44.09
C TYR A 133 -14.76 3.37 44.52
N GLN A 134 -15.98 3.93 44.45
CA GLN A 134 -17.19 3.17 44.75
C GLN A 134 -17.39 2.02 43.75
N LYS A 135 -17.26 2.31 42.46
CA LYS A 135 -17.39 1.35 41.36
C LYS A 135 -16.27 0.31 41.39
N ALA A 136 -15.05 0.75 41.68
CA ALA A 136 -13.91 -0.13 41.93
C ALA A 136 -14.23 -1.13 43.05
N SER A 137 -14.74 -0.65 44.20
CA SER A 137 -15.13 -1.50 45.33
C SER A 137 -16.19 -2.55 44.96
N ASP A 138 -17.13 -2.20 44.08
CA ASP A 138 -18.18 -3.11 43.64
C ASP A 138 -17.62 -4.23 42.76
N TYR A 139 -16.66 -3.92 41.89
CA TYR A 139 -15.95 -4.94 41.11
C TYR A 139 -15.06 -5.82 41.99
N TYR A 140 -14.33 -5.26 42.95
CA TYR A 140 -13.55 -6.07 43.89
C TYR A 140 -14.44 -7.00 44.73
N LYS A 141 -15.65 -6.58 45.10
CA LYS A 141 -16.65 -7.47 45.75
C LYS A 141 -17.20 -8.54 44.82
N ARG A 142 -17.29 -8.29 43.50
CA ARG A 142 -17.65 -9.33 42.52
C ARG A 142 -16.52 -10.34 42.38
N SER A 143 -15.26 -9.86 42.34
CA SER A 143 -14.08 -10.71 42.36
C SER A 143 -14.04 -11.61 43.59
N LEU A 144 -14.25 -11.03 44.78
CA LEU A 144 -14.32 -11.75 46.05
C LEU A 144 -15.39 -12.86 46.02
N ARG A 145 -16.59 -12.56 45.51
CA ARG A 145 -17.67 -13.54 45.39
C ARG A 145 -17.32 -14.70 44.47
N GLU A 146 -16.66 -14.43 43.34
CA GLU A 146 -16.28 -15.50 42.38
C GLU A 146 -15.18 -16.40 42.95
N ILE A 147 -14.17 -15.83 43.63
CA ILE A 147 -13.05 -16.62 44.19
C ILE A 147 -13.48 -17.46 45.40
N GLU A 148 -14.43 -16.99 46.20
CA GLU A 148 -15.02 -17.76 47.31
C GLU A 148 -15.83 -18.98 46.82
N LEU A 149 -16.24 -19.00 45.55
CA LEU A 149 -16.96 -20.11 44.93
C LEU A 149 -16.03 -21.15 44.27
N VAL A 150 -14.72 -20.95 44.29
CA VAL A 150 -13.73 -21.94 43.80
C VAL A 150 -13.65 -23.10 44.80
N LYS A 151 -13.90 -24.33 44.33
CA LYS A 151 -13.98 -25.50 45.20
C LYS A 151 -12.62 -25.99 45.66
N ASN A 152 -11.62 -25.93 44.78
CA ASN A 152 -10.26 -26.38 45.07
C ASN A 152 -9.28 -25.21 44.92
N PRO A 153 -9.24 -24.28 45.90
CA PRO A 153 -8.36 -23.12 45.81
C PRO A 153 -6.90 -23.55 45.95
N ASP A 154 -6.10 -23.19 44.95
CA ASP A 154 -4.64 -23.26 45.02
C ASP A 154 -4.06 -21.99 45.68
N GLU A 155 -2.74 -21.96 45.87
CA GLU A 155 -2.06 -20.79 46.46
C GLU A 155 -2.30 -19.48 45.68
N GLN A 156 -2.46 -19.55 44.36
CA GLN A 156 -2.79 -18.38 43.55
C GLN A 156 -4.21 -17.90 43.85
N SER A 157 -5.17 -18.82 43.97
CA SER A 157 -6.55 -18.51 44.34
C SER A 157 -6.62 -17.83 45.71
N ILE A 158 -5.87 -18.33 46.68
CA ILE A 158 -5.74 -17.73 48.02
C ILE A 158 -5.16 -16.31 47.92
N TYR A 159 -4.13 -16.11 47.10
CA TYR A 159 -3.56 -14.78 46.85
C TYR A 159 -4.57 -13.80 46.25
N HIS A 160 -5.36 -14.22 45.25
CA HIS A 160 -6.37 -13.35 44.63
C HIS A 160 -7.56 -13.06 45.55
N HIS A 161 -7.90 -13.99 46.45
CA HIS A 161 -8.84 -13.74 47.54
C HIS A 161 -8.32 -12.61 48.46
N ARG A 162 -7.06 -12.70 48.90
CA ARG A 162 -6.42 -11.65 49.72
C ARG A 162 -6.34 -10.31 48.99
N ARG A 163 -5.96 -10.32 47.71
CA ARG A 163 -5.90 -9.13 46.86
C ARG A 163 -7.26 -8.46 46.72
N SER A 164 -8.35 -9.23 46.60
CA SER A 164 -9.72 -8.69 46.54
C SER A 164 -10.08 -7.95 47.83
N LEU A 165 -9.81 -8.55 48.98
CA LEU A 165 -10.04 -7.91 50.29
C LEU A 165 -9.19 -6.64 50.47
N TYR A 166 -7.92 -6.70 50.11
CA TYR A 166 -7.00 -5.56 50.14
C TYR A 166 -7.51 -4.40 49.29
N ASN A 167 -7.92 -4.67 48.04
CA ASN A 167 -8.43 -3.67 47.11
C ASN A 167 -9.77 -3.06 47.57
N ILE A 168 -10.65 -3.85 48.20
CA ILE A 168 -11.87 -3.30 48.86
C ILE A 168 -11.47 -2.35 49.98
N GLY A 169 -10.53 -2.75 50.83
CA GLY A 169 -10.03 -1.92 51.94
C GLY A 169 -9.47 -0.58 51.46
N ASN A 170 -8.64 -0.58 50.41
CA ASN A 170 -8.14 0.65 49.79
C ASN A 170 -9.26 1.51 49.21
N SER A 171 -10.22 0.93 48.49
CA SER A 171 -11.35 1.69 47.95
C SER A 171 -12.13 2.37 49.07
N TYR A 172 -12.35 1.66 50.18
CA TYR A 172 -13.04 2.15 51.37
C TYR A 172 -12.29 3.28 52.07
N TYR A 173 -10.96 3.27 52.07
CA TYR A 173 -10.17 4.38 52.58
C TYR A 173 -10.48 5.68 51.82
N TYR A 174 -10.43 5.65 50.48
CA TYR A 174 -10.67 6.85 49.66
C TYR A 174 -12.10 7.39 49.74
N ILE A 175 -13.12 6.51 49.86
CA ILE A 175 -14.52 6.94 50.08
C ILE A 175 -14.84 7.26 51.56
N LYS A 176 -13.83 7.24 52.45
CA LYS A 176 -13.97 7.52 53.90
C LYS A 176 -14.97 6.59 54.61
N ASN A 177 -14.95 5.31 54.26
CA ASN A 177 -15.75 4.28 54.91
C ASN A 177 -14.95 3.61 56.04
N ASP A 178 -15.53 3.55 57.24
CA ASP A 178 -14.89 2.98 58.44
C ASP A 178 -14.51 1.50 58.31
N SER A 179 -15.09 0.79 57.34
CA SER A 179 -14.77 -0.61 57.05
C SER A 179 -13.40 -0.81 56.40
N ALA A 180 -12.68 0.24 56.00
CA ALA A 180 -11.37 0.11 55.34
C ALA A 180 -10.40 -0.79 56.13
N GLU A 181 -10.19 -0.49 57.41
CA GLU A 181 -9.33 -1.27 58.30
C GLU A 181 -9.81 -2.72 58.46
N ILE A 182 -11.13 -2.95 58.52
CA ILE A 182 -11.71 -4.29 58.66
C ILE A 182 -11.30 -5.18 57.48
N TYR A 183 -11.45 -4.68 56.25
CA TYR A 183 -11.09 -5.46 55.06
C TYR A 183 -9.58 -5.68 54.93
N LEU A 184 -8.77 -4.68 55.26
CA LEU A 184 -7.31 -4.81 55.30
C LEU A 184 -6.86 -5.87 56.32
N ASN A 185 -7.44 -5.86 57.52
CA ASN A 185 -7.14 -6.86 58.55
C ASN A 185 -7.63 -8.27 58.16
N LYS A 186 -8.77 -8.39 57.46
CA LYS A 186 -9.19 -9.68 56.87
C LYS A 186 -8.17 -10.21 55.87
N ALA A 187 -7.65 -9.35 55.00
CA ALA A 187 -6.61 -9.73 54.03
C ALA A 187 -5.30 -10.18 54.72
N LEU A 188 -4.94 -9.52 55.84
CA LEU A 188 -3.75 -9.84 56.63
C LEU A 188 -3.90 -11.14 57.43
N ALA A 189 -5.10 -11.46 57.90
CA ALA A 189 -5.38 -12.65 58.70
C ALA A 189 -5.24 -13.97 57.91
N ILE A 190 -5.37 -13.93 56.58
CA ILE A 190 -5.22 -15.10 55.71
C ILE A 190 -3.72 -15.44 55.60
N LYS A 191 -3.33 -16.57 56.21
CA LYS A 191 -1.96 -17.09 56.17
C LYS A 191 -1.69 -17.80 54.85
N SER A 192 -0.68 -17.35 54.11
CA SER A 192 -0.14 -18.05 52.94
C SER A 192 1.38 -17.82 52.88
N ASN A 193 2.10 -18.84 52.42
CA ASN A 193 3.53 -18.74 52.14
C ASN A 193 3.82 -18.19 50.74
N TYR A 194 2.80 -18.10 49.89
CA TYR A 194 2.87 -17.55 48.55
C TYR A 194 2.72 -16.02 48.57
N ASN A 195 3.60 -15.32 47.85
CA ASN A 195 3.60 -13.86 47.72
C ASN A 195 3.50 -13.13 49.09
N LYS A 196 4.52 -13.31 49.94
CA LYS A 196 4.59 -12.66 51.27
C LYS A 196 4.62 -11.13 51.18
N GLU A 197 5.04 -10.59 50.03
CA GLU A 197 5.13 -9.15 49.74
C GLU A 197 3.79 -8.43 49.92
N ILE A 198 2.65 -9.07 49.64
CA ILE A 198 1.32 -8.46 49.83
C ILE A 198 1.09 -7.97 51.28
N ASN A 199 1.76 -8.56 52.27
CA ASN A 199 1.69 -8.06 53.66
C ASN A 199 2.21 -6.63 53.76
N TYR A 200 3.29 -6.30 53.04
CA TYR A 200 3.88 -4.97 53.04
C TYR A 200 2.96 -3.94 52.39
N PHE A 201 2.28 -4.33 51.30
CA PHE A 201 1.23 -3.51 50.70
C PHE A 201 0.07 -3.25 51.68
N ILE A 202 -0.39 -4.29 52.40
CA ILE A 202 -1.45 -4.15 53.40
C ILE A 202 -1.02 -3.24 54.56
N TYR A 203 0.22 -3.37 55.06
CA TYR A 203 0.74 -2.47 56.10
C TYR A 203 0.83 -1.01 55.63
N ASN A 204 1.24 -0.78 54.38
CA ASN A 204 1.25 0.55 53.78
C ASN A 204 -0.17 1.14 53.59
N ALA A 205 -1.18 0.31 53.33
CA ALA A 205 -2.57 0.76 53.30
C ALA A 205 -3.10 1.05 54.72
N LEU A 206 -2.79 0.21 55.70
CA LEU A 206 -3.17 0.43 57.10
C LEU A 206 -2.55 1.72 57.67
N SER A 207 -1.29 2.03 57.34
CA SER A 207 -0.67 3.28 57.78
C SER A 207 -1.41 4.51 57.25
N GLN A 208 -1.86 4.49 55.99
CA GLN A 208 -2.67 5.57 55.42
C GLN A 208 -4.02 5.71 56.14
N VAL A 209 -4.67 4.59 56.51
CA VAL A 209 -5.90 4.61 57.32
C VAL A 209 -5.64 5.26 58.69
N TYR A 210 -4.55 4.89 59.37
CA TYR A 210 -4.17 5.48 60.66
C TYR A 210 -3.83 6.97 60.54
N ALA A 211 -3.05 7.36 59.54
CA ALA A 211 -2.74 8.74 59.25
C ALA A 211 -4.00 9.58 58.95
N GLY A 212 -4.96 9.01 58.22
CA GLY A 212 -6.28 9.63 57.96
C GLY A 212 -7.08 9.89 59.24
N ARG A 213 -6.86 9.11 60.30
CA ARG A 213 -7.41 9.32 61.65
C ARG A 213 -6.50 10.17 62.54
N LYS A 214 -5.42 10.72 62.00
CA LYS A 214 -4.39 11.51 62.70
C LYS A 214 -3.58 10.70 63.73
N GLU A 215 -3.58 9.37 63.62
CA GLU A 215 -2.78 8.46 64.43
C GLU A 215 -1.36 8.31 63.82
N TYR A 216 -0.67 9.43 63.59
CA TYR A 216 0.57 9.46 62.78
C TYR A 216 1.69 8.59 63.36
N GLN A 217 1.85 8.53 64.69
CA GLN A 217 2.85 7.65 65.30
C GLN A 217 2.57 6.17 65.02
N ARG A 218 1.30 5.75 65.07
CA ARG A 218 0.88 4.39 64.74
C ARG A 218 1.11 4.08 63.26
N ALA A 219 0.87 5.06 62.38
CA ALA A 219 1.18 4.95 60.96
C ALA A 219 2.69 4.73 60.71
N ILE A 220 3.54 5.54 61.35
CA ILE A 220 5.00 5.42 61.30
C ILE A 220 5.47 4.06 61.82
N ASP A 221 4.98 3.62 62.98
CA ASP A 221 5.37 2.34 63.56
C ASP A 221 4.98 1.17 62.66
N THR A 222 3.83 1.27 61.98
CA THR A 222 3.38 0.30 60.98
C THR A 222 4.32 0.27 59.77
N LEU A 223 4.72 1.43 59.24
CA LEU A 223 5.64 1.52 58.09
C LEU A 223 7.06 1.08 58.44
N LYS A 224 7.51 1.27 59.69
CA LYS A 224 8.81 0.76 60.16
C LYS A 224 8.90 -0.76 60.16
N ILE A 225 7.78 -1.48 60.30
CA ILE A 225 7.75 -2.95 60.13
C ILE A 225 8.14 -3.29 58.68
N VAL A 226 7.58 -2.57 57.71
CA VAL A 226 7.87 -2.77 56.28
C VAL A 226 9.33 -2.42 55.98
N LEU A 227 9.84 -1.31 56.54
CA LEU A 227 11.19 -0.82 56.26
C LEU A 227 12.31 -1.76 56.73
N LYS A 228 12.06 -2.65 57.71
CA LYS A 228 13.00 -3.71 58.11
C LYS A 228 13.34 -4.67 56.96
N HIS A 229 12.46 -4.76 55.97
CA HIS A 229 12.59 -5.63 54.80
C HIS A 229 12.86 -4.85 53.51
N LYS A 230 13.34 -3.59 53.59
CA LYS A 230 13.49 -2.68 52.44
C LYS A 230 14.25 -3.26 51.24
N ASN A 231 15.20 -4.18 51.47
CA ASN A 231 16.01 -4.78 50.41
C ASN A 231 15.23 -5.84 49.60
N ASP A 232 14.11 -6.33 50.15
CA ASP A 232 13.23 -7.32 49.53
C ASP A 232 12.00 -6.67 48.88
N LEU A 233 11.86 -5.34 48.95
CA LEU A 233 10.68 -4.63 48.45
C LEU A 233 10.82 -4.25 46.98
N ASP A 234 9.70 -4.31 46.28
CA ASP A 234 9.57 -3.64 44.99
C ASP A 234 9.87 -2.13 45.12
N THR A 235 10.50 -1.57 44.07
CA THR A 235 10.96 -0.17 44.06
C THR A 235 9.80 0.82 44.19
N ARG A 236 8.63 0.51 43.61
CA ARG A 236 7.44 1.37 43.70
C ARG A 236 6.88 1.37 45.12
N LEU A 237 6.72 0.18 45.72
CA LEU A 237 6.28 0.07 47.11
C LEU A 237 7.22 0.78 48.09
N LEU A 238 8.54 0.65 47.92
CA LEU A 238 9.51 1.35 48.76
C LEU A 238 9.39 2.87 48.60
N SER A 239 9.13 3.36 47.38
CA SER A 239 8.85 4.78 47.12
C SER A 239 7.61 5.26 47.87
N ASP A 240 6.51 4.50 47.83
CA ASP A 240 5.27 4.83 48.55
C ASP A 240 5.48 4.85 50.07
N VAL A 241 6.23 3.89 50.62
CA VAL A 241 6.56 3.83 52.05
C VAL A 241 7.35 5.07 52.48
N TYR A 242 8.34 5.50 51.70
CA TYR A 242 9.10 6.73 52.00
C TYR A 242 8.25 7.99 51.88
N TYR A 243 7.36 8.06 50.89
CA TYR A 243 6.40 9.15 50.78
C TYR A 243 5.52 9.24 52.04
N ASN A 244 4.89 8.13 52.43
CA ASN A 244 3.98 8.10 53.58
C ASN A 244 4.71 8.42 54.89
N LEU A 245 5.90 7.84 55.13
CA LEU A 245 6.74 8.19 56.28
C LEU A 245 7.06 9.69 56.30
N SER A 246 7.43 10.29 55.16
CA SER A 246 7.69 11.72 55.09
C SER A 246 6.47 12.55 55.50
N GLN A 247 5.28 12.21 55.02
CA GLN A 247 4.05 12.95 55.35
C GLN A 247 3.67 12.81 56.82
N ASP A 248 3.81 11.61 57.39
CA ASP A 248 3.53 11.37 58.81
C ASP A 248 4.50 12.13 59.72
N TYR A 249 5.81 12.13 59.41
CA TYR A 249 6.81 12.89 60.15
C TYR A 249 6.61 14.41 60.03
N LYS A 250 6.21 14.89 58.85
CA LYS A 250 5.81 16.28 58.65
C LYS A 250 4.63 16.65 59.53
N ALA A 251 3.62 15.78 59.64
CA ALA A 251 2.44 16.01 60.48
C ALA A 251 2.77 16.06 61.99
N LEU A 252 3.84 15.35 62.41
CA LEU A 252 4.40 15.42 63.77
C LEU A 252 5.39 16.57 63.98
N ASN A 253 5.65 17.41 62.97
CA ASN A 253 6.65 18.47 62.97
C ASN A 253 8.10 18.00 63.17
N ASP A 254 8.42 16.75 62.81
CA ASP A 254 9.80 16.25 62.77
C ASP A 254 10.44 16.58 61.41
N GLN A 255 11.03 17.77 61.33
CA GLN A 255 11.60 18.30 60.10
C GLN A 255 12.78 17.45 59.59
N TYR A 256 13.56 16.84 60.48
CA TYR A 256 14.73 16.05 60.12
C TYR A 256 14.30 14.76 59.41
N GLN A 257 13.38 14.00 60.03
CA GLN A 257 12.89 12.75 59.44
C GLN A 257 12.07 13.00 58.18
N TYR A 258 11.27 14.07 58.13
CA TYR A 258 10.60 14.49 56.90
C TYR A 258 11.58 14.67 55.74
N SER A 259 12.65 15.45 55.95
CA SER A 259 13.64 15.72 54.90
C SER A 259 14.33 14.44 54.44
N LEU A 260 14.72 13.57 55.39
CA LEU A 260 15.40 12.31 55.10
C LEU A 260 14.55 11.40 54.18
N TYR A 261 13.31 11.12 54.57
CA TYR A 261 12.46 10.22 53.80
C TYR A 261 11.96 10.85 52.48
N ASN A 262 11.74 12.16 52.46
CA ASN A 262 11.36 12.86 51.23
C ASN A 262 12.48 12.83 50.17
N GLU A 263 13.75 12.92 50.57
CA GLU A 263 14.87 12.81 49.64
C GLU A 263 14.94 11.41 49.00
N GLU A 264 14.78 10.36 49.81
CA GLU A 264 14.75 8.98 49.32
C GLU A 264 13.56 8.71 48.39
N PHE A 265 12.38 9.27 48.70
CA PHE A 265 11.23 9.24 47.81
C PHE A 265 11.53 9.86 46.44
N ILE A 266 12.12 11.07 46.41
CA ILE A 266 12.43 11.78 45.15
C ILE A 266 13.42 10.99 44.30
N LYS A 267 14.45 10.39 44.92
CA LYS A 267 15.43 9.55 44.21
C LYS A 267 14.76 8.36 43.53
N LEU A 268 13.90 7.64 44.24
CA LEU A 268 13.21 6.46 43.70
C LEU A 268 12.20 6.83 42.61
N ASN A 269 11.40 7.88 42.83
CA ASN A 269 10.36 8.30 41.89
C ASN A 269 10.93 8.70 40.51
N ARG A 270 12.13 9.33 40.48
CA ARG A 270 12.82 9.61 39.22
C ARG A 270 13.13 8.33 38.43
N SER A 271 13.70 7.32 39.09
CA SER A 271 14.04 6.03 38.49
C SER A 271 12.80 5.30 37.96
N ILE A 272 11.70 5.33 38.73
CA ILE A 272 10.42 4.70 38.33
C ILE A 272 9.89 5.32 37.04
N ARG A 273 9.81 6.66 36.95
CA ARG A 273 9.31 7.35 35.76
C ARG A 273 10.11 7.03 34.50
N GLU A 274 11.44 6.93 34.62
CA GLU A 274 12.30 6.56 33.48
C GLU A 274 12.03 5.13 33.00
N SER A 275 11.77 4.20 33.92
CA SER A 275 11.40 2.81 33.59
C SER A 275 10.03 2.73 32.91
N GLU A 276 9.02 3.43 33.45
CA GLU A 276 7.67 3.46 32.92
C GLU A 276 7.63 4.03 31.49
N MET A 277 8.35 5.12 31.22
CA MET A 277 8.43 5.71 29.87
C MET A 277 9.02 4.73 28.84
N LYS A 278 10.04 3.95 29.22
CA LYS A 278 10.61 2.91 28.36
C LYS A 278 9.61 1.79 28.09
N ALA A 279 8.87 1.37 29.11
CA ALA A 279 7.86 0.33 29.00
C ALA A 279 6.69 0.73 28.10
N ILE A 280 6.14 1.94 28.29
CA ILE A 280 5.06 2.50 27.46
C ILE A 280 5.48 2.57 25.99
N SER A 281 6.67 3.12 25.71
CA SER A 281 7.21 3.19 24.35
C SER A 281 7.29 1.80 23.72
N SER A 282 7.74 0.80 24.47
CA SER A 282 7.81 -0.57 23.97
C SER A 282 6.45 -1.20 23.72
N ALA A 283 5.49 -1.04 24.64
CA ALA A 283 4.15 -1.58 24.51
C ALA A 283 3.42 -1.00 23.28
N ILE A 284 3.60 0.30 23.02
CA ILE A 284 3.07 0.95 21.82
C ILE A 284 3.73 0.39 20.55
N ASN A 285 5.05 0.21 20.56
CA ASN A 285 5.78 -0.33 19.41
C ASN A 285 5.42 -1.78 19.09
N ALA A 286 5.24 -2.63 20.11
CA ALA A 286 4.82 -4.01 19.95
C ALA A 286 3.43 -4.08 19.28
N GLU A 287 2.49 -3.26 19.73
CA GLU A 287 1.15 -3.16 19.14
C GLU A 287 1.18 -2.59 17.71
N GLN A 288 2.01 -1.57 17.46
CA GLN A 288 2.19 -1.00 16.13
C GLN A 288 2.78 -1.98 15.12
N LYS A 289 3.50 -3.01 15.57
CA LYS A 289 4.03 -4.05 14.68
C LYS A 289 2.88 -4.83 14.04
N ASP A 290 1.87 -5.21 14.81
CA ASP A 290 0.70 -5.93 14.30
C ASP A 290 -0.12 -5.06 13.32
N TYR A 291 -0.27 -3.77 13.62
CA TYR A 291 -0.91 -2.82 12.69
C TYR A 291 -0.08 -2.62 11.41
N LYS A 292 1.25 -2.51 11.51
CA LYS A 292 2.13 -2.35 10.34
C LYS A 292 2.16 -3.59 9.47
N ASP A 293 2.13 -4.79 10.05
CA ASP A 293 2.08 -6.03 9.29
C ASP A 293 0.72 -6.17 8.58
N ALA A 294 -0.39 -5.86 9.27
CA ALA A 294 -1.73 -5.83 8.67
C ALA A 294 -1.89 -4.75 7.58
N ILE A 295 -1.29 -3.57 7.76
CA ILE A 295 -1.31 -2.49 6.76
C ILE A 295 -0.36 -2.80 5.59
N SER A 296 0.79 -3.43 5.84
CA SER A 296 1.74 -3.85 4.79
C SER A 296 1.08 -4.81 3.79
N ASP A 297 0.28 -5.75 4.30
CA ASP A 297 -0.50 -6.67 3.46
C ASP A 297 -1.57 -5.92 2.65
N ALA A 298 -2.23 -4.91 3.23
CA ALA A 298 -3.21 -4.08 2.53
C ALA A 298 -2.59 -3.08 1.53
N ASP A 299 -1.40 -2.53 1.81
CA ASP A 299 -0.72 -1.53 0.97
C ASP A 299 0.02 -2.14 -0.21
N SER A 300 0.46 -3.40 -0.10
CA SER A 300 1.01 -4.14 -1.25
C SER A 300 0.01 -4.20 -2.42
N SER A 301 -1.27 -4.33 -2.11
CA SER A 301 -2.36 -4.30 -3.10
C SER A 301 -2.54 -2.90 -3.73
N LYS A 302 -2.41 -1.82 -2.95
CA LYS A 302 -2.51 -0.44 -3.46
C LYS A 302 -1.29 -0.03 -4.30
N LYS A 303 -0.09 -0.46 -3.93
CA LYS A 303 1.15 -0.18 -4.67
C LYS A 303 1.11 -0.76 -6.08
N ASN A 304 0.56 -1.97 -6.24
CA ASN A 304 0.39 -2.59 -7.55
C ASN A 304 -0.56 -1.80 -8.46
N ILE A 305 -1.67 -1.28 -7.91
CA ILE A 305 -2.63 -0.46 -8.66
C ILE A 305 -1.96 0.83 -9.16
N VAL A 306 -1.18 1.51 -8.32
CA VAL A 306 -0.48 2.76 -8.69
C VAL A 306 0.57 2.50 -9.78
N ILE A 307 1.31 1.40 -9.70
CA ILE A 307 2.30 1.03 -10.73
C ILE A 307 1.61 0.77 -12.07
N ILE A 308 0.51 0.02 -12.06
CA ILE A 308 -0.26 -0.30 -13.26
C ILE A 308 -0.86 0.97 -13.87
N SER A 309 -1.44 1.86 -13.06
CA SER A 309 -2.01 3.13 -13.55
C SER A 309 -0.94 4.05 -14.13
N THR A 310 0.24 4.11 -13.51
CA THR A 310 1.37 4.93 -14.00
C THR A 310 1.92 4.38 -15.32
N ALA A 311 2.08 3.06 -15.43
CA ALA A 311 2.49 2.40 -16.67
C ALA A 311 1.47 2.65 -17.79
N PHE A 312 0.18 2.60 -17.50
CA PHE A 312 -0.88 2.87 -18.47
C PHE A 312 -0.85 4.32 -18.98
N VAL A 313 -0.68 5.30 -18.08
CA VAL A 313 -0.53 6.72 -18.46
C VAL A 313 0.71 6.94 -19.33
N PHE A 314 1.82 6.28 -19.01
CA PHE A 314 3.04 6.36 -19.81
C PHE A 314 2.85 5.80 -21.23
N VAL A 315 2.18 4.64 -21.35
CA VAL A 315 1.85 4.04 -22.66
C VAL A 315 0.94 4.95 -23.48
N LEU A 316 -0.07 5.58 -22.85
CA LEU A 316 -0.92 6.57 -23.50
C LEU A 316 -0.14 7.80 -23.97
N ALA A 317 0.77 8.32 -23.15
CA ALA A 317 1.62 9.45 -23.52
C ALA A 317 2.53 9.10 -24.72
N CYS A 318 3.16 7.92 -24.73
CA CYS A 318 3.95 7.45 -25.87
C CYS A 318 3.10 7.30 -27.13
N ALA A 319 1.87 6.77 -27.03
CA ALA A 319 0.95 6.66 -28.15
C ALA A 319 0.57 8.02 -28.73
N ILE A 320 0.27 9.01 -27.87
CA ILE A 320 -0.03 10.38 -28.29
C ILE A 320 1.18 11.01 -28.99
N ILE A 321 2.38 10.89 -28.42
CA ILE A 321 3.62 11.41 -29.02
C ILE A 321 3.86 10.77 -30.39
N PHE A 322 3.66 9.45 -30.52
CA PHE A 322 3.79 8.75 -31.79
C PHE A 322 2.78 9.24 -32.84
N LEU A 323 1.51 9.44 -32.46
CA LEU A 323 0.49 9.98 -33.34
C LEU A 323 0.83 11.42 -33.79
N LEU A 324 1.31 12.27 -32.90
CA LEU A 324 1.74 13.63 -33.22
C LEU A 324 2.95 13.64 -34.16
N TYR A 325 3.94 12.77 -33.92
CA TYR A 325 5.10 12.59 -34.79
C TYR A 325 4.69 12.14 -36.20
N ARG A 326 3.82 11.13 -36.28
CA ARG A 326 3.28 10.63 -37.55
C ARG A 326 2.57 11.74 -38.32
N ARG A 327 1.71 12.53 -37.65
CA ARG A 327 1.02 13.67 -38.28
C ARG A 327 1.99 14.73 -38.79
N LYS A 328 3.03 15.05 -38.01
CA LYS A 328 4.07 16.02 -38.43
C LYS A 328 4.84 15.52 -39.67
N LYS A 329 5.15 14.22 -39.74
CA LYS A 329 5.80 13.60 -40.90
C LYS A 329 4.91 13.65 -42.14
N GLU A 330 3.64 13.26 -42.02
CA GLU A 330 2.67 13.30 -43.12
C GLU A 330 2.51 14.73 -43.67
N ARG A 331 2.45 15.75 -42.80
CA ARG A 331 2.42 17.16 -43.23
C ARG A 331 3.67 17.59 -43.98
N LYS A 332 4.88 17.25 -43.50
CA LYS A 332 6.12 17.60 -44.22
C LYS A 332 6.17 17.01 -45.63
N VAL A 333 5.70 15.77 -45.79
CA VAL A 333 5.64 15.14 -47.12
C VAL A 333 4.64 15.87 -48.02
N PHE A 334 3.49 16.26 -47.49
CA PHE A 334 2.52 17.09 -48.21
C PHE A 334 3.12 18.42 -48.69
N GLU A 335 3.74 19.20 -47.80
CA GLU A 335 4.36 20.49 -48.15
C GLU A 335 5.41 20.31 -49.26
N ASN A 336 6.27 19.29 -49.16
CA ASN A 336 7.27 19.01 -50.20
C ASN A 336 6.65 18.71 -51.58
N ILE A 337 5.50 18.02 -51.62
CA ILE A 337 4.79 17.75 -52.88
C ILE A 337 4.26 19.06 -53.46
N ILE A 338 3.64 19.91 -52.63
CA ILE A 338 3.10 21.19 -53.09
C ILE A 338 4.21 22.11 -53.59
N THR A 339 5.29 22.29 -52.81
CA THR A 339 6.44 23.10 -53.23
C THR A 339 7.02 22.62 -54.56
N LYS A 340 7.10 21.30 -54.77
CA LYS A 340 7.56 20.73 -56.05
C LYS A 340 6.59 21.01 -57.20
N LEU A 341 5.28 20.87 -56.97
CA LEU A 341 4.27 21.16 -57.99
C LEU A 341 4.22 22.65 -58.37
N GLU A 342 4.48 23.54 -57.41
CA GLU A 342 4.59 24.98 -57.64
C GLU A 342 5.90 25.35 -58.36
N SER A 343 7.04 24.75 -58.00
CA SER A 343 8.32 24.98 -58.68
C SER A 343 8.31 24.47 -60.12
N ASP A 344 7.73 23.29 -60.38
CA ASP A 344 7.65 22.71 -61.73
C ASP A 344 6.76 23.58 -62.64
N LYS A 345 5.74 24.25 -62.07
CA LYS A 345 4.87 25.20 -62.79
C LYS A 345 5.59 26.50 -63.16
N ILE A 346 6.49 26.99 -62.30
CA ILE A 346 7.32 28.18 -62.55
C ILE A 346 8.41 27.87 -63.60
N ILE A 347 9.08 26.71 -63.49
CA ILE A 347 10.11 26.28 -64.45
C ILE A 347 9.52 26.08 -65.86
N SER A 348 8.29 25.57 -65.97
CA SER A 348 7.58 25.46 -67.26
C SER A 348 7.15 26.81 -67.86
N ALA A 349 7.12 27.89 -67.06
CA ALA A 349 6.75 29.23 -67.52
C ALA A 349 7.97 30.09 -67.95
N GLU A 350 9.19 29.76 -67.52
CA GLU A 350 10.37 30.63 -67.72
C GLU A 350 11.52 30.06 -68.58
N ASN A 351 11.50 28.81 -69.06
CA ASN A 351 12.61 28.30 -69.90
C ASN A 351 12.19 27.56 -71.18
N LYS A 352 12.56 28.17 -72.33
CA LYS A 352 12.80 27.48 -73.59
C LYS A 352 14.19 26.81 -73.55
N LEU A 353 14.18 25.48 -73.59
CA LEU A 353 15.22 24.59 -74.12
C LEU A 353 16.69 24.92 -73.77
N GLU A 354 17.22 24.26 -72.74
CA GLU A 354 18.61 23.79 -72.74
C GLU A 354 18.62 22.24 -72.72
N PRO A 355 19.39 21.57 -73.59
CA PRO A 355 19.51 20.12 -73.56
C PRO A 355 20.38 19.67 -72.38
N ALA A 356 19.80 18.85 -71.49
CA ALA A 356 20.52 18.16 -70.45
C ALA A 356 21.41 17.06 -71.06
N VAL A 357 22.72 17.22 -70.88
CA VAL A 357 23.83 16.24 -70.84
C VAL A 357 23.55 14.86 -71.48
N GLU A 358 24.30 14.54 -72.54
CA GLU A 358 24.39 13.20 -73.14
C GLU A 358 24.80 12.16 -72.10
N VAL A 359 23.89 11.22 -71.83
CA VAL A 359 24.24 9.91 -71.27
C VAL A 359 24.07 8.90 -72.39
N GLN A 360 25.19 8.45 -72.97
CA GLN A 360 25.21 7.35 -73.92
C GLN A 360 24.71 6.06 -73.24
N LYS A 361 23.58 5.56 -73.73
CA LYS A 361 23.14 4.17 -73.56
C LYS A 361 22.89 3.63 -74.96
N ASP A 362 23.52 2.50 -75.29
CA ASP A 362 23.31 1.76 -76.54
C ASP A 362 21.83 1.40 -76.67
N SER A 363 21.12 2.15 -77.50
CA SER A 363 19.73 1.86 -77.87
C SER A 363 19.69 1.23 -79.27
N PRO A 364 18.93 0.14 -79.47
CA PRO A 364 18.90 -0.62 -80.72
C PRO A 364 18.16 0.08 -81.87
N VAL A 365 17.67 1.31 -81.67
CA VAL A 365 16.83 2.06 -82.61
C VAL A 365 17.50 3.38 -82.97
N GLN A 366 18.04 3.49 -84.20
CA GLN A 366 18.57 4.75 -84.72
C GLN A 366 17.40 5.62 -85.20
N ILE A 367 17.16 6.73 -84.50
CA ILE A 367 16.11 7.71 -84.83
C ILE A 367 16.80 8.94 -85.46
N PRO A 368 16.41 9.39 -86.66
CA PRO A 368 16.94 10.63 -87.22
C PRO A 368 16.63 11.83 -86.32
N ASN A 369 17.60 12.72 -86.10
CA ASN A 369 17.45 13.89 -85.22
C ASN A 369 16.22 14.76 -85.56
N SER A 370 15.86 14.88 -86.84
CA SER A 370 14.67 15.63 -87.28
C SER A 370 13.35 14.99 -86.84
N VAL A 371 13.28 13.65 -86.78
CA VAL A 371 12.11 12.90 -86.30
C VAL A 371 12.05 12.93 -84.77
N GLU A 372 13.20 12.86 -84.11
CA GLU A 372 13.29 12.99 -82.65
C GLU A 372 12.79 14.35 -82.16
N GLN A 373 13.20 15.45 -82.81
CA GLN A 373 12.72 16.80 -82.50
C GLN A 373 11.21 16.97 -82.76
N ASP A 374 10.70 16.45 -83.88
CA ASP A 374 9.27 16.50 -84.19
C ASP A 374 8.43 15.72 -83.15
N ILE A 375 8.90 14.56 -82.68
CA ILE A 375 8.24 13.81 -81.61
C ILE A 375 8.25 14.61 -80.30
N LEU A 376 9.35 15.28 -79.95
CA LEU A 376 9.45 16.09 -78.73
C LEU A 376 8.48 17.27 -78.73
N GLU A 377 8.40 18.03 -79.82
CA GLU A 377 7.46 19.16 -79.92
C GLU A 377 6.00 18.70 -79.81
N LYS A 378 5.67 17.57 -80.45
CA LYS A 378 4.34 16.97 -80.38
C LYS A 378 4.03 16.39 -79.00
N LEU A 379 5.03 15.81 -78.33
CA LEU A 379 4.90 15.29 -76.97
C LEU A 379 4.68 16.42 -75.97
N GLN A 380 5.38 17.56 -76.12
CA GLN A 380 5.16 18.75 -75.30
C GLN A 380 3.73 19.29 -75.46
N LYS A 381 3.23 19.43 -76.69
CA LYS A 381 1.83 19.82 -76.94
C LYS A 381 0.84 18.82 -76.34
N PHE A 382 1.19 17.54 -76.31
CA PHE A 382 0.38 16.53 -75.63
C PHE A 382 0.36 16.73 -74.11
N GLU A 383 1.51 17.03 -73.49
CA GLU A 383 1.63 17.33 -72.06
C GLU A 383 0.72 18.50 -71.64
N GLU A 384 0.59 19.52 -72.47
CA GLU A 384 -0.27 20.69 -72.25
C GLU A 384 -1.78 20.39 -72.47
N SER A 385 -2.11 19.32 -73.19
CA SER A 385 -3.48 19.09 -73.70
C SER A 385 -4.44 18.33 -72.77
N GLU A 386 -4.03 18.03 -71.53
CA GLU A 386 -4.73 17.17 -70.55
C GLU A 386 -5.12 15.76 -71.06
N LYS A 387 -4.85 15.39 -72.32
CA LYS A 387 -5.25 14.13 -72.95
C LYS A 387 -4.69 12.88 -72.26
N PHE A 388 -3.69 13.04 -71.39
CA PHE A 388 -3.17 11.99 -70.53
C PHE A 388 -4.21 11.46 -69.51
N THR A 389 -5.29 12.21 -69.22
CA THR A 389 -6.40 11.76 -68.36
C THR A 389 -7.32 10.74 -69.03
N ASN A 390 -7.15 10.42 -70.32
CA ASN A 390 -7.93 9.39 -70.97
C ASN A 390 -7.52 7.99 -70.46
N SER A 391 -8.45 7.27 -69.83
CA SER A 391 -8.22 5.92 -69.28
C SER A 391 -7.90 4.85 -70.32
N LYS A 392 -8.24 5.08 -71.59
CA LYS A 392 -7.93 4.20 -72.73
C LYS A 392 -6.61 4.55 -73.42
N LEU A 393 -5.85 5.53 -72.89
CA LEU A 393 -4.57 5.92 -73.47
C LEU A 393 -3.55 4.78 -73.35
N THR A 394 -3.08 4.32 -74.49
CA THR A 394 -1.97 3.37 -74.64
C THR A 394 -0.85 3.99 -75.47
N ILE A 395 0.36 3.43 -75.38
CA ILE A 395 1.49 3.92 -76.19
C ILE A 395 1.20 3.85 -77.69
N ALA A 396 0.47 2.82 -78.15
CA ALA A 396 0.05 2.68 -79.54
C ALA A 396 -0.90 3.80 -79.95
N SER A 397 -1.88 4.13 -79.10
CA SER A 397 -2.81 5.24 -79.36
C SER A 397 -2.11 6.60 -79.38
N LEU A 398 -1.12 6.83 -78.51
CA LEU A 398 -0.37 8.08 -78.50
C LEU A 398 0.56 8.18 -79.71
N ALA A 399 1.28 7.10 -80.05
CA ALA A 399 2.14 7.07 -81.24
C ALA A 399 1.34 7.41 -82.51
N LEU A 400 0.13 6.88 -82.65
CA LEU A 400 -0.78 7.22 -83.75
C LEU A 400 -1.17 8.70 -83.73
N GLN A 401 -1.53 9.26 -82.57
CA GLN A 401 -1.88 10.68 -82.43
C GLN A 401 -0.72 11.62 -82.80
N LEU A 402 0.51 11.24 -82.44
CA LEU A 402 1.72 12.01 -82.74
C LEU A 402 2.28 11.71 -84.15
N LYS A 403 1.63 10.83 -84.92
CA LYS A 403 2.07 10.36 -86.24
C LYS A 403 3.49 9.76 -86.24
N THR A 404 3.77 8.89 -85.27
CA THR A 404 5.04 8.15 -85.12
C THR A 404 4.77 6.67 -84.83
N ASN A 405 5.82 5.87 -84.62
CA ASN A 405 5.70 4.48 -84.18
C ASN A 405 5.97 4.32 -82.67
N THR A 406 5.49 3.22 -82.08
CA THR A 406 5.60 2.95 -80.64
C THR A 406 7.04 2.84 -80.16
N SER A 407 7.94 2.34 -81.00
CA SER A 407 9.37 2.19 -80.67
C SER A 407 10.03 3.56 -80.55
N TYR A 408 9.80 4.45 -81.51
CA TYR A 408 10.35 5.81 -81.51
C TYR A 408 9.80 6.61 -80.33
N LEU A 409 8.49 6.54 -80.05
CA LEU A 409 7.91 7.22 -78.91
C LEU A 409 8.43 6.68 -77.57
N SER A 410 8.55 5.35 -77.42
CA SER A 410 9.14 4.75 -76.21
C SER A 410 10.56 5.24 -75.99
N GLU A 411 11.36 5.25 -77.05
CA GLU A 411 12.75 5.63 -77.01
C GLU A 411 12.91 7.11 -76.63
N VAL A 412 12.12 7.99 -77.24
CA VAL A 412 12.12 9.43 -76.91
C VAL A 412 11.68 9.67 -75.45
N ILE A 413 10.63 8.99 -74.96
CA ILE A 413 10.22 9.14 -73.56
C ILE A 413 11.31 8.60 -72.61
N ASN A 414 11.89 7.44 -72.90
CA ASN A 414 12.96 6.88 -72.09
C ASN A 414 14.20 7.80 -72.09
N LYS A 415 14.59 8.32 -73.25
CA LYS A 415 15.79 9.16 -73.42
C LYS A 415 15.65 10.52 -72.73
N TYR A 416 14.52 11.22 -72.92
CA TYR A 416 14.36 12.59 -72.41
C TYR A 416 13.64 12.70 -71.06
N LYS A 417 12.82 11.71 -70.70
CA LYS A 417 12.08 11.71 -69.42
C LYS A 417 12.60 10.66 -68.44
N GLY A 418 13.52 9.78 -68.87
CA GLY A 418 14.14 8.76 -68.02
C GLY A 418 13.19 7.65 -67.56
N LYS A 419 12.03 7.50 -68.22
CA LYS A 419 10.89 6.72 -67.72
C LYS A 419 10.27 5.90 -68.84
N ASN A 420 9.74 4.72 -68.50
CA ASN A 420 8.85 4.02 -69.42
C ASN A 420 7.50 4.77 -69.52
N PHE A 421 6.76 4.50 -70.60
CA PHE A 421 5.49 5.16 -70.89
C PHE A 421 4.48 5.13 -69.73
N ASN A 422 4.31 3.98 -69.08
CA ASN A 422 3.34 3.84 -67.99
C ASN A 422 3.71 4.70 -66.77
N THR A 423 4.99 4.69 -66.37
CA THR A 423 5.48 5.55 -65.28
C THR A 423 5.31 7.02 -65.62
N TYR A 424 5.69 7.40 -66.84
CA TYR A 424 5.59 8.77 -67.33
C TYR A 424 4.15 9.30 -67.30
N ILE A 425 3.19 8.57 -67.89
CA ILE A 425 1.77 8.97 -67.87
C ILE A 425 1.22 8.99 -66.45
N ASN A 426 1.55 7.99 -65.62
CA ASN A 426 1.04 7.93 -64.25
C ASN A 426 1.53 9.10 -63.39
N GLU A 427 2.79 9.52 -63.53
CA GLU A 427 3.28 10.70 -62.82
C GLU A 427 2.54 11.98 -63.23
N MET A 428 2.25 12.15 -64.52
CA MET A 428 1.45 13.29 -64.99
C MET A 428 0.03 13.26 -64.42
N ARG A 429 -0.62 12.08 -64.41
CA ARG A 429 -1.96 11.91 -63.82
C ARG A 429 -1.99 12.22 -62.33
N ILE A 430 -0.98 11.77 -61.58
CA ILE A 430 -0.87 12.08 -60.15
C ILE A 430 -0.58 13.57 -59.92
N ALA A 431 0.31 14.19 -60.70
CA ALA A 431 0.58 15.62 -60.60
C ALA A 431 -0.69 16.44 -60.87
N TYR A 432 -1.44 16.08 -61.91
CA TYR A 432 -2.71 16.71 -62.27
C TYR A 432 -3.74 16.66 -61.14
N ILE A 433 -3.99 15.47 -60.58
CA ILE A 433 -5.01 15.35 -59.53
C ILE A 433 -4.56 16.02 -58.23
N CYS A 434 -3.27 15.99 -57.89
CA CYS A 434 -2.73 16.73 -56.74
C CYS A 434 -2.95 18.23 -56.90
N GLN A 435 -2.70 18.78 -58.10
CA GLN A 435 -3.00 20.19 -58.40
C GLN A 435 -4.49 20.49 -58.31
N LYS A 436 -5.37 19.62 -58.83
CA LYS A 436 -6.83 19.82 -58.72
C LYS A 436 -7.30 19.84 -57.27
N ILE A 437 -6.86 18.87 -56.45
CA ILE A 437 -7.18 18.79 -55.02
C ILE A 437 -6.64 20.01 -54.25
N TYR A 438 -5.47 20.51 -54.61
CA TYR A 438 -4.84 21.66 -53.95
C TYR A 438 -5.45 23.00 -54.37
N ASN A 439 -5.83 23.18 -55.62
CA ASN A 439 -6.31 24.46 -56.15
C ASN A 439 -7.84 24.61 -56.08
N HIS A 440 -8.59 23.51 -56.04
CA HIS A 440 -10.05 23.52 -56.11
C HIS A 440 -10.68 22.75 -54.94
N LYS A 441 -11.37 23.48 -54.06
CA LYS A 441 -11.94 22.93 -52.81
C LYS A 441 -12.99 21.83 -53.04
N GLU A 442 -13.72 21.88 -54.15
CA GLU A 442 -14.68 20.83 -54.52
C GLU A 442 -14.02 19.44 -54.64
N TYR A 443 -12.79 19.37 -55.16
CA TYR A 443 -12.05 18.12 -55.35
C TYR A 443 -11.62 17.47 -54.03
N GLN A 444 -11.64 18.20 -52.91
CA GLN A 444 -11.37 17.67 -51.57
C GLN A 444 -12.55 16.87 -51.01
N ASN A 445 -13.76 17.10 -51.53
CA ASN A 445 -14.99 16.43 -51.06
C ASN A 445 -15.39 15.24 -51.94
N TYR A 446 -14.72 15.03 -53.07
CA TYR A 446 -15.01 13.90 -53.95
C TYR A 446 -14.48 12.58 -53.39
N LYS A 447 -15.19 11.49 -53.72
CA LYS A 447 -14.76 10.13 -53.37
C LYS A 447 -13.45 9.82 -54.11
N ILE A 448 -12.55 9.08 -53.48
CA ILE A 448 -11.28 8.64 -54.10
C ILE A 448 -11.52 7.91 -55.44
N SER A 449 -12.62 7.18 -55.57
CA SER A 449 -13.01 6.53 -56.82
C SER A 449 -13.26 7.53 -57.97
N TYR A 450 -13.88 8.67 -57.66
CA TYR A 450 -14.12 9.74 -58.62
C TYR A 450 -12.79 10.41 -59.02
N LEU A 451 -11.93 10.71 -58.04
CA LEU A 451 -10.61 11.30 -58.31
C LEU A 451 -9.73 10.39 -59.18
N ALA A 452 -9.83 9.08 -58.99
CA ALA A 452 -9.15 8.09 -59.81
C ALA A 452 -9.63 8.13 -61.27
N GLU A 453 -10.95 8.19 -61.47
CA GLU A 453 -11.56 8.28 -62.81
C GLU A 453 -11.19 9.60 -63.51
N GLU A 454 -11.27 10.72 -62.80
CA GLU A 454 -10.94 12.06 -63.29
C GLU A 454 -9.51 12.15 -63.85
N CYS A 455 -8.54 11.54 -63.18
CA CYS A 455 -7.16 11.53 -63.65
C CYS A 455 -6.81 10.32 -64.54
N GLY A 456 -7.79 9.53 -64.96
CA GLY A 456 -7.62 8.50 -65.99
C GLY A 456 -7.18 7.12 -65.51
N PHE A 457 -7.34 6.79 -64.23
CA PHE A 457 -7.12 5.43 -63.72
C PHE A 457 -8.36 4.56 -63.87
N ALA A 458 -8.16 3.32 -64.30
CA ALA A 458 -9.25 2.35 -64.49
C ALA A 458 -9.83 1.80 -63.17
N SER A 459 -9.11 1.93 -62.05
CA SER A 459 -9.59 1.50 -60.74
C SER A 459 -9.04 2.32 -59.59
N HIS A 460 -9.85 2.44 -58.53
CA HIS A 460 -9.47 3.01 -57.25
C HIS A 460 -8.19 2.39 -56.67
N SER A 461 -8.06 1.05 -56.72
CA SER A 461 -6.93 0.35 -56.11
C SER A 461 -5.60 0.63 -56.83
N SER A 462 -5.64 0.70 -58.16
CA SER A 462 -4.47 1.07 -58.98
C SER A 462 -4.06 2.51 -58.69
N PHE A 463 -5.03 3.44 -58.67
CA PHE A 463 -4.80 4.83 -58.31
C PHE A 463 -4.17 4.98 -56.92
N ALA A 464 -4.77 4.40 -55.88
CA ALA A 464 -4.28 4.55 -54.51
C ALA A 464 -2.85 4.02 -54.33
N THR A 465 -2.52 2.92 -55.01
CA THR A 465 -1.17 2.33 -54.98
C THR A 465 -0.16 3.24 -55.68
N VAL A 466 -0.48 3.68 -56.90
CA VAL A 466 0.39 4.54 -57.71
C VAL A 466 0.57 5.92 -57.06
N PHE A 467 -0.52 6.51 -56.56
CA PHE A 467 -0.50 7.77 -55.81
C PHE A 467 0.44 7.68 -54.61
N ARG A 468 0.34 6.62 -53.80
CA ARG A 468 1.22 6.43 -52.63
C ARG A 468 2.67 6.18 -53.02
N ASN A 469 2.92 5.44 -54.10
CA ASN A 469 4.28 5.18 -54.57
C ASN A 469 4.96 6.45 -55.07
N ILE A 470 4.21 7.35 -55.72
CA ILE A 470 4.74 8.61 -56.28
C ILE A 470 4.85 9.70 -55.20
N THR A 471 3.84 9.84 -54.34
CA THR A 471 3.76 10.94 -53.37
C THR A 471 4.29 10.58 -51.97
N GLY A 472 4.42 9.29 -51.65
CA GLY A 472 4.80 8.82 -50.32
C GLY A 472 3.67 8.82 -49.27
N ILE A 473 2.49 9.37 -49.58
CA ILE A 473 1.30 9.38 -48.71
C ILE A 473 0.06 8.89 -49.46
N SER A 474 -0.98 8.43 -48.76
CA SER A 474 -2.21 8.00 -49.42
C SER A 474 -3.05 9.19 -49.92
N PRO A 475 -3.93 9.00 -50.93
CA PRO A 475 -4.85 10.04 -51.38
C PRO A 475 -5.67 10.67 -50.23
N SER A 476 -6.12 9.86 -49.27
CA SER A 476 -6.86 10.32 -48.10
C SER A 476 -6.06 11.25 -47.18
N VAL A 477 -4.75 10.99 -47.02
CA VAL A 477 -3.85 11.84 -46.23
C VAL A 477 -3.62 13.16 -46.96
N PHE A 478 -3.39 13.09 -48.28
CA PHE A 478 -3.19 14.28 -49.12
C PHE A 478 -4.40 15.23 -49.06
N ILE A 479 -5.62 14.72 -49.26
CA ILE A 479 -6.86 15.50 -49.17
C ILE A 479 -7.03 16.15 -47.79
N ARG A 480 -6.75 15.39 -46.72
CA ARG A 480 -6.88 15.88 -45.34
C ARG A 480 -5.93 17.03 -45.04
N GLU A 481 -4.68 16.98 -45.52
CA GLU A 481 -3.74 18.09 -45.32
C GLU A 481 -4.08 19.27 -46.24
N ALA A 482 -4.49 19.04 -47.50
CA ALA A 482 -4.97 20.09 -48.40
C ALA A 482 -6.16 20.88 -47.82
N SER A 483 -7.13 20.18 -47.22
CA SER A 483 -8.30 20.80 -46.58
C SER A 483 -7.94 21.72 -45.40
N LYS A 484 -6.88 21.39 -44.65
CA LYS A 484 -6.42 22.21 -43.51
C LYS A 484 -5.64 23.44 -43.93
N ASN A 485 -4.80 23.34 -44.96
CA ASN A 485 -3.99 24.46 -45.42
C ASN A 485 -4.84 25.59 -46.03
N GLN A 486 -6.07 25.30 -46.48
CA GLN A 486 -7.03 26.32 -46.94
C GLN A 486 -7.98 26.82 -45.84
N SER A 487 -7.95 26.20 -44.66
CA SER A 487 -8.79 26.58 -43.50
C SER A 487 -8.00 27.33 -42.42
N SER A 488 -6.68 27.47 -42.61
CA SER A 488 -5.75 28.28 -41.80
C SER A 488 -5.43 29.54 -42.59
#